data_AF-A0A6B3CA20-F1
#
_entry.id   AF-A0A6B3CA20-F1
#
_cell.length_a   1.000
_cell.length_b   1.000
_cell.length_c   1.000
_cell.angle_alpha   90.00
_cell.angle_beta   90.00
_cell.angle_gamma   90.00
#
_symmetry.space_group_name_H-M   'P 1'
#
loop_
_entity.id
_entity.type
_entity.pdbx_description
1 polymer ?
#
loop_
_entity_poly.entity_id
_entity_poly.type
_entity_poly.pdbx_seq_one_letter_code
_entity_poly.pdbx_strand_id
1 'polypeptide(L)' 'SEMCKKVTAQAVQILGGNGFTREYPVERMHRDSAIYTIFEGTSEIQRLVIARTLSGMPIR' A
#
# COMPACT_ATOMS: atom_id res chain seq x y z
N SER A 1 0.74 -2.40 -4.37
CA SER A 1 0.23 -1.46 -3.35
C SER A 1 1.04 -1.48 -2.05
N GLU A 2 1.21 -2.65 -1.40
CA GLU A 2 2.03 -2.82 -0.18
C GLU A 2 3.45 -2.25 -0.28
N MET A 3 4.08 -2.38 -1.46
CA MET A 3 5.43 -1.84 -1.70
C MET A 3 5.50 -0.31 -1.54
N CYS A 4 4.51 0.44 -2.04
CA CYS A 4 4.47 1.89 -1.85
C CYS A 4 4.40 2.27 -0.38
N LYS A 5 3.55 1.57 0.39
CA LYS A 5 3.40 1.80 1.83
C LYS A 5 4.69 1.52 2.59
N LYS A 6 5.40 0.45 2.23
CA LYS A 6 6.71 0.11 2.79
C LYS A 6 7.79 1.14 2.47
N VAL A 7 7.94 1.50 1.20
CA VAL A 7 8.98 2.45 0.75
C VAL A 7 8.75 3.84 1.34
N THR A 8 7.51 4.32 1.34
CA THR A 8 7.17 5.62 1.92
C THR A 8 7.38 5.63 3.43
N ALA A 9 7.04 4.55 4.15
CA ALA A 9 7.34 4.44 5.58
C ALA A 9 8.85 4.49 5.87
N GLN A 10 9.66 3.79 5.07
CA GLN A 10 11.12 3.83 5.19
C GLN A 10 11.66 5.25 4.91
N ALA A 11 11.13 5.93 3.90
CA ALA A 11 11.53 7.29 3.57
C ALA A 11 11.18 8.28 4.69
N VAL A 12 9.99 8.17 5.30
CA VAL A 12 9.61 8.95 6.50
C VAL A 12 10.60 8.70 7.63
N GLN A 13 10.94 7.43 7.90
CA GLN A 13 11.87 7.06 8.96
C GLN A 13 13.28 7.62 8.73
N ILE A 14 13.79 7.58 7.50
CA ILE A 14 15.10 8.13 7.12
C ILE A 14 15.15 9.64 7.34
N LEU A 15 14.05 10.34 7.04
CA LEU A 15 13.95 11.80 7.19
C LEU A 15 13.65 12.22 8.64
N GLY A 16 13.39 11.28 9.55
CA GLY A 16 13.08 11.56 10.95
C GLY A 16 11.87 12.47 11.10
N GLY A 17 11.95 13.46 11.99
CA GLY A 17 10.87 14.44 12.21
C GLY A 17 10.46 15.18 10.93
N ASN A 18 11.41 15.49 10.05
CA ASN A 18 11.15 16.16 8.77
C ASN A 18 10.34 15.28 7.80
N GLY A 19 10.37 13.96 7.98
CA GLY A 19 9.56 13.01 7.21
C GLY A 19 8.05 13.16 7.47
N PHE A 20 7.65 13.82 8.56
CA PHE A 20 6.25 14.09 8.90
C PHE A 20 5.82 15.53 8.63
N THR A 21 6.73 16.41 8.22
CA THR A 21 6.39 17.81 7.91
C THR A 21 5.91 17.93 6.47
N ARG A 22 5.12 18.98 6.19
CA ARG A 22 4.65 19.30 4.83
C ARG A 22 5.74 19.91 3.94
N GLU A 23 6.95 20.12 4.47
CA GLU A 23 8.10 20.63 3.73
C GLU A 23 8.61 19.60 2.71
N TYR A 24 8.49 18.31 3.04
CA TYR A 24 8.87 17.21 2.16
C TYR A 24 7.64 16.45 1.67
N PRO A 25 7.56 16.06 0.39
CA PRO A 25 6.38 15.40 -0.18
C PRO A 25 6.14 13.99 0.38
N VAL A 26 7.13 13.42 1.09
CA VAL A 26 7.11 12.05 1.61
C VAL A 26 5.94 11.80 2.56
N GLU A 27 5.52 12.80 3.34
CA GLU A 27 4.41 12.65 4.28
C GLU A 27 3.10 12.38 3.51
N ARG A 28 2.89 13.15 2.43
CA ARG A 28 1.71 13.04 1.58
C ARG A 28 1.71 11.69 0.87
N MET A 29 2.86 11.31 0.31
CA MET A 29 3.03 10.02 -0.35
C MET A 29 2.74 8.86 0.62
N HIS A 30 3.21 8.94 1.87
CA HIS A 30 2.95 7.93 2.87
C HIS A 30 1.46 7.84 3.22
N ARG A 31 0.80 8.98 3.42
CA ARG A 31 -0.65 9.03 3.68
C ARG A 31 -1.46 8.44 2.53
N ASP A 32 -1.17 8.87 1.31
CA ASP A 32 -1.93 8.48 0.12
C ASP A 32 -1.68 7.00 -0.21
N SER A 33 -0.53 6.43 0.20
CA SER A 33 -0.22 5.01 0.03
C SER A 33 -1.25 4.07 0.65
N ALA A 34 -1.98 4.50 1.69
CA ALA A 34 -3.01 3.71 2.33
C ALA A 34 -4.25 3.51 1.43
N ILE A 35 -4.59 4.50 0.60
CA ILE A 35 -5.75 4.41 -0.31
C ILE A 35 -5.53 3.30 -1.33
N TYR A 36 -4.31 3.21 -1.87
CA TYR A 36 -3.98 2.16 -2.83
C TYR A 36 -4.12 0.75 -2.24
N THR A 37 -4.07 0.57 -0.91
CA THR A 37 -4.26 -0.76 -0.29
C THR A 37 -5.72 -1.19 -0.20
N ILE A 38 -6.66 -0.32 -0.59
CA ILE A 38 -8.10 -0.54 -0.42
C ILE A 38 -8.85 -0.38 -1.75
N PHE A 39 -8.54 0.66 -2.51
CA PHE A 39 -9.37 1.11 -3.64
C PHE A 39 -9.58 0.06 -4.74
N GLU A 40 -8.54 -0.68 -5.13
CA GLU A 40 -8.60 -1.70 -6.20
C GLU A 40 -8.81 -3.12 -5.65
N GLY A 41 -9.39 -3.22 -4.45
CA GLY A 41 -9.44 -4.45 -3.67
C GLY A 41 -8.23 -4.60 -2.77
N THR A 42 -8.47 -5.02 -1.54
CA THR A 42 -7.39 -5.22 -0.56
C THR A 42 -6.45 -6.32 -1.00
N SER A 43 -5.23 -6.29 -0.45
CA SER A 43 -4.22 -7.33 -0.67
C SER A 43 -4.76 -8.74 -0.39
N GLU A 44 -5.65 -8.88 0.59
CA GLU A 44 -6.33 -10.14 0.94
C GLU A 44 -7.32 -10.58 -0.15
N ILE A 45 -8.15 -9.66 -0.65
CA ILE A 45 -9.09 -9.96 -1.74
C ILE A 45 -8.33 -10.35 -3.00
N GLN A 46 -7.26 -9.64 -3.34
CA GLN A 46 -6.45 -9.98 -4.50
C GLN A 46 -5.79 -11.36 -4.34
N ARG A 47 -5.23 -11.69 -3.17
CA ARG A 47 -4.70 -13.04 -2.90
C ARG A 47 -5.77 -14.12 -3.02
N LEU A 48 -6.98 -13.86 -2.53
CA LEU A 48 -8.10 -14.79 -2.65
C LEU A 48 -8.53 -15.00 -4.10
N VAL A 49 -8.59 -13.94 -4.92
CA VAL A 49 -8.87 -14.02 -6.36
C VAL A 49 -7.80 -14.86 -7.07
N ILE A 50 -6.52 -14.61 -6.79
CA ILE A 50 -5.40 -15.39 -7.33
C ILE A 50 -5.52 -16.85 -6.91
N ALA A 51 -5.78 -17.13 -5.62
CA ALA A 51 -5.92 -18.49 -5.11
C ALA A 51 -7.06 -19.26 -5.79
N ARG A 52 -8.23 -18.63 -5.99
CA ARG A 52 -9.36 -19.22 -6.72
C ARG A 52 -9.04 -19.48 -8.19
N THR A 53 -8.33 -18.55 -8.82
CA THR A 53 -7.88 -18.69 -10.21
C THR A 53 -6.94 -19.89 -10.36
N LEU A 54 -6.01 -20.08 -9.40
CA LEU A 54 -5.08 -21.21 -9.39
C LEU A 54 -5.75 -22.55 -9.05
N SER A 55 -6.77 -22.55 -8.20
CA SER A 55 -7.48 -23.77 -7.79
C SER A 55 -8.62 -24.20 -8.72
N GLY A 56 -8.96 -23.38 -9.72
CA GLY A 56 -10.10 -23.60 -10.61
C GLY A 56 -11.47 -23.37 -9.93
N MET A 57 -11.49 -22.77 -8.74
CA MET A 57 -12.74 -22.41 -8.06
C MET A 57 -13.36 -21.16 -8.69
N PRO A 58 -14.69 -21.12 -8.89
CA PRO A 58 -15.35 -19.98 -9.50
C PRO A 58 -15.24 -18.71 -8.65
N ILE A 59 -14.93 -17.57 -9.31
CA ILE A 59 -15.01 -16.23 -8.72
C ILE A 59 -16.48 -15.79 -8.88
N ARG A 60 -17.26 -15.95 -7.81
CA ARG A 60 -18.65 -15.52 -7.75
C ARG A 60 -18.76 -14.09 -7.23
#